data_AF-A0A1P8FQ18-F1
#
_entry.id   AF-A0A1P8FQ18-F1
#
_cell.length_a   1.000
_cell.length_b   1.000
_cell.length_c   1.000
_cell.angle_alpha   90.00
_cell.angle_beta   90.00
_cell.angle_gamma   90.00
#
_symmetry.space_group_name_H-M   'P 1'
#
loop_
_entity.id
_entity.type
_entity.pdbx_description
1 polymer ?
#
loop_
_entity_poly.entity_id
_entity_poly.type
_entity_poly.pdbx_seq_one_letter_code
_entity_poly.pdbx_strand_id
1 'polypeptide(L)'
;MTVSPIRFGDEGQVATGELAIRFREFCLRDARLVALRPGFDMLETIDRQYGGSAALPLEDSDELLAGLLNDLARHNAHPDLVLGVALWGLRHDIPLDAIEPVVNALAHRSNEARSPQELAAVFGLMQGVIANVAPRLSPDLERSNPERPWRILHLNFAITAIRTEDPPMIDFAFDALDAALPSERRGFYSEAMALALSPQVAAAVRERIEARHLKWTADA
;
A
#
# COMPACT_ATOMS: atom_id res chain seq x y z
N MET A 1 21.63 41.13 -13.58
CA MET A 1 20.57 40.25 -14.11
C MET A 1 20.37 39.12 -13.12
N THR A 2 19.36 39.21 -12.28
CA THR A 2 18.94 38.14 -11.37
C THR A 2 18.13 37.13 -12.18
N VAL A 3 18.76 36.00 -12.51
CA VAL A 3 18.04 34.87 -13.09
C VAL A 3 17.28 34.23 -11.94
N SER A 4 15.97 34.45 -11.86
CA SER A 4 15.11 33.61 -11.02
C SER A 4 15.18 32.19 -11.59
N PRO A 5 15.69 31.20 -10.85
CA PRO A 5 15.65 29.82 -11.32
C PRO A 5 14.19 29.40 -11.34
N ILE A 6 13.71 28.99 -12.52
CA ILE A 6 12.45 28.25 -12.61
C ILE A 6 12.69 26.95 -11.85
N ARG A 7 12.22 26.87 -10.60
CA ARG A 7 12.12 25.60 -9.88
C ARG A 7 10.94 24.86 -10.50
N PHE A 8 11.21 23.98 -11.46
CA PHE A 8 10.33 22.85 -11.68
C PHE A 8 10.24 22.13 -10.33
N GLY A 9 9.04 21.98 -9.79
CA GLY A 9 8.90 21.21 -8.55
C GLY A 9 9.47 19.82 -8.76
N ASP A 10 10.11 19.26 -7.74
CA ASP A 10 10.54 17.86 -7.82
C ASP A 10 9.29 16.95 -8.02
N GLU A 11 9.50 15.73 -8.49
CA GLU A 11 8.40 14.79 -8.79
C GLU A 11 7.44 14.60 -7.61
N GLY A 12 7.95 14.72 -6.37
CA GLY A 12 7.16 14.68 -5.16
C GLY A 12 6.19 15.86 -5.03
N GLN A 13 6.69 17.08 -5.23
CA GLN A 13 5.87 18.30 -5.21
C GLN A 13 4.76 18.27 -6.28
N VAL A 14 5.08 17.76 -7.47
CA VAL A 14 4.08 17.57 -8.54
C VAL A 14 2.99 16.61 -8.08
N ALA A 15 3.37 15.46 -7.53
CA ALA A 15 2.41 14.47 -7.06
C ALA A 15 1.57 14.94 -5.87
N THR A 16 2.09 15.81 -4.99
CA THR A 16 1.28 16.46 -3.94
C THR A 16 0.29 17.46 -4.51
N GLY A 17 0.69 18.21 -5.53
CA GLY A 17 -0.22 19.09 -6.27
C GLY A 17 -1.39 18.32 -6.91
N GLU A 18 -1.09 17.17 -7.54
CA GLU A 18 -2.11 16.28 -8.11
C GLU A 18 -3.04 15.70 -7.03
N LEU A 19 -2.50 15.31 -5.87
CA LEU A 19 -3.30 14.88 -4.73
C LEU A 19 -4.27 15.97 -4.27
N ALA A 20 -3.80 17.21 -4.17
CA ALA A 20 -4.63 18.35 -3.78
C ALA A 20 -5.72 18.67 -4.83
N ILE A 21 -5.41 18.52 -6.13
CA ILE A 21 -6.41 18.63 -7.22
C ILE A 21 -7.50 17.59 -7.02
N ARG A 22 -7.14 16.30 -6.89
CA ARG A 22 -8.11 15.21 -6.68
C ARG A 22 -8.93 15.43 -5.42
N PHE A 23 -8.31 15.84 -4.32
CA PHE A 23 -9.02 16.15 -3.08
C PHE A 23 -10.11 17.21 -3.29
N ARG A 24 -9.80 18.30 -4.03
CA ARG A 24 -10.80 19.32 -4.36
C ARG A 24 -11.94 18.76 -5.21
N GLU A 25 -11.66 17.88 -6.17
CA GLU A 25 -12.69 17.22 -6.97
C GLU A 25 -13.60 16.33 -6.11
N PHE A 26 -13.05 15.63 -5.13
CA PHE A 26 -13.85 14.86 -4.17
C PHE A 26 -14.66 15.75 -3.24
N CYS A 27 -14.14 16.90 -2.79
CA CYS A 27 -14.92 17.87 -2.01
C CYS A 27 -16.15 18.39 -2.75
N LEU A 28 -16.10 18.50 -4.09
CA LEU A 28 -17.27 18.89 -4.89
C LEU A 28 -18.38 17.84 -4.84
N ARG A 29 -18.04 16.57 -4.58
CA ARG A 29 -18.96 15.43 -4.52
C ARG A 29 -19.38 15.09 -3.08
N ASP A 30 -18.52 15.39 -2.12
CA ASP A 30 -18.76 15.16 -0.69
C ASP A 30 -18.28 16.33 0.15
N ALA A 31 -19.23 17.16 0.59
CA ALA A 31 -18.97 18.35 1.40
C ALA A 31 -18.34 18.03 2.76
N ARG A 32 -18.47 16.79 3.28
CA ARG A 32 -17.87 16.39 4.56
C ARG A 32 -16.35 16.42 4.49
N LEU A 33 -15.78 16.18 3.30
CA LEU A 33 -14.34 16.19 3.08
C LEU A 33 -13.75 17.60 3.17
N VAL A 34 -14.56 18.67 3.06
CA VAL A 34 -14.07 20.06 3.16
C VAL A 34 -13.39 20.32 4.50
N ALA A 35 -13.83 19.64 5.57
CA ALA A 35 -13.20 19.74 6.90
C ALA A 35 -11.73 19.28 6.90
N LEU A 36 -11.31 18.45 5.94
CA LEU A 36 -9.96 17.90 5.84
C LEU A 36 -8.99 18.82 5.07
N ARG A 37 -9.50 19.91 4.47
CA ARG A 37 -8.70 20.84 3.66
C ARG A 37 -7.44 21.34 4.38
N PRO A 38 -7.47 21.73 5.67
CA PRO A 38 -6.26 22.17 6.37
C PRO A 38 -5.13 21.12 6.35
N GLY A 39 -5.47 19.83 6.41
CA GLY A 39 -4.49 18.75 6.33
C GLY A 39 -3.79 18.69 4.97
N PHE A 40 -4.56 18.76 3.88
CA PHE A 40 -3.99 18.77 2.52
C PHE A 40 -3.18 20.05 2.24
N ASP A 41 -3.66 21.21 2.69
CA ASP A 41 -2.93 22.47 2.57
C ASP A 41 -1.59 22.42 3.35
N MET A 42 -1.56 21.70 4.47
CA MET A 42 -0.33 21.44 5.22
C MET A 42 0.66 20.57 4.43
N LEU A 43 0.21 19.49 3.79
CA LEU A 43 1.08 18.64 2.94
C LEU A 43 1.73 19.46 1.83
N GLU A 44 0.95 20.28 1.11
CA GLU A 44 1.47 21.18 0.06
C GLU A 44 2.47 22.20 0.61
N THR A 45 2.25 22.68 1.84
CA THR A 45 3.14 23.64 2.50
C THR A 45 4.47 23.01 2.89
N ILE A 46 4.42 21.80 3.46
CA ILE A 46 5.61 21.02 3.81
C ILE A 46 6.45 20.74 2.56
N ASP A 47 5.82 20.23 1.50
CA ASP A 47 6.51 19.94 0.23
C ASP A 47 7.18 21.18 -0.35
N ARG A 48 6.50 22.32 -0.32
CA ARG A 48 7.05 23.60 -0.80
C ARG A 48 8.27 24.04 0.01
N GLN A 49 8.28 23.76 1.30
CA GLN A 49 9.34 24.17 2.22
C GLN A 49 10.54 23.22 2.22
N TYR A 50 10.30 21.91 2.15
CA TYR A 50 11.33 20.88 2.37
C TYR A 50 11.65 20.03 1.13
N GLY A 51 10.97 20.27 0.00
CA GLY A 51 11.01 19.38 -1.17
C GLY A 51 9.98 18.25 -1.02
N GLY A 52 9.66 17.54 -2.09
CA GLY A 52 8.55 16.56 -2.11
C GLY A 52 8.94 15.10 -1.84
N SER A 53 10.22 14.83 -1.55
CA SER A 53 10.72 13.45 -1.31
C SER A 53 11.92 13.37 -0.36
N ALA A 54 12.23 14.43 0.37
CA ALA A 54 13.30 14.41 1.36
C ALA A 54 12.75 14.02 2.73
N ALA A 55 13.57 13.34 3.55
CA ALA A 55 13.24 13.12 4.96
C ALA A 55 12.96 14.47 5.65
N LEU A 56 11.87 14.54 6.41
CA LEU A 56 11.44 15.79 7.01
C LEU A 56 12.11 16.02 8.37
N PRO A 57 12.67 17.21 8.63
CA PRO A 57 13.19 17.58 9.94
C PRO A 57 12.07 18.11 10.85
N LEU A 58 10.88 17.51 10.79
CA LEU A 58 9.69 17.93 11.52
C LEU A 58 9.38 16.91 12.62
N GLU A 59 9.31 17.40 13.85
CA GLU A 59 8.68 16.66 14.96
C GLU A 59 7.19 16.47 14.63
N ASP A 60 6.63 15.32 15.01
CA ASP A 60 5.20 14.97 14.87
C ASP A 60 4.65 14.81 13.44
N SER A 61 5.54 14.61 12.45
CA SER A 61 5.11 14.35 11.05
C SER A 61 4.36 13.01 10.87
N ASP A 62 4.66 12.03 11.73
CA ASP A 62 3.95 10.78 11.89
C ASP A 62 2.55 10.98 12.48
N GLU A 63 2.40 11.85 13.50
CA GLU A 63 1.08 12.19 14.06
C GLU A 63 0.18 12.90 13.03
N LEU A 64 0.74 13.84 12.26
CA LEU A 64 0.03 14.50 11.16
C LEU A 64 -0.47 13.49 10.14
N LEU A 65 0.41 12.58 9.70
CA LEU A 65 0.09 11.55 8.71
C LEU A 65 -0.98 10.60 9.23
N ALA A 66 -0.81 10.09 10.46
CA ALA A 66 -1.75 9.19 11.10
C ALA A 66 -3.12 9.84 11.31
N GLY A 67 -3.15 11.10 11.76
CA GLY A 67 -4.36 11.89 11.92
C GLY A 67 -5.13 12.03 10.62
N LEU A 68 -4.45 12.42 9.54
CA LEU A 68 -5.07 12.60 8.23
C LEU A 68 -5.61 11.27 7.64
N LEU A 69 -4.86 10.18 7.78
CA LEU A 69 -5.31 8.85 7.34
C LEU A 69 -6.55 8.37 8.12
N ASN A 70 -6.55 8.56 9.44
CA ASN A 70 -7.69 8.23 10.29
C ASN A 70 -8.93 9.08 9.98
N ASP A 71 -8.72 10.37 9.70
CA ASP A 71 -9.80 11.27 9.32
C ASP A 71 -10.40 10.89 7.96
N LEU A 72 -9.56 10.59 6.97
CA LEU A 72 -10.02 10.08 5.67
C LEU A 72 -10.83 8.78 5.84
N ALA A 73 -10.36 7.86 6.67
CA ALA A 73 -11.09 6.62 6.98
C ALA A 73 -12.44 6.91 7.65
N ARG A 74 -12.47 7.81 8.64
CA ARG A 74 -13.70 8.20 9.35
C ARG A 74 -14.74 8.81 8.43
N HIS A 75 -14.29 9.55 7.41
CA HIS A 75 -15.17 10.12 6.40
C HIS A 75 -15.52 9.16 5.26
N ASN A 76 -15.03 7.91 5.30
CA ASN A 76 -15.14 6.94 4.22
C ASN A 76 -14.69 7.54 2.87
N ALA A 77 -13.56 8.26 2.92
CA ALA A 77 -12.99 8.92 1.76
C ALA A 77 -12.59 7.90 0.69
N HIS A 78 -12.51 8.37 -0.56
CA HIS A 78 -12.13 7.51 -1.68
C HIS A 78 -10.74 6.87 -1.45
N PRO A 79 -10.53 5.58 -1.77
CA PRO A 79 -9.25 4.89 -1.60
C PRO A 79 -8.05 5.63 -2.18
N ASP A 80 -8.19 6.26 -3.33
CA ASP A 80 -7.10 7.04 -3.95
C ASP A 80 -6.61 8.22 -3.10
N LEU A 81 -7.46 8.83 -2.28
CA LEU A 81 -7.04 9.88 -1.35
C LEU A 81 -6.21 9.29 -0.21
N VAL A 82 -6.65 8.15 0.32
CA VAL A 82 -5.92 7.42 1.36
C VAL A 82 -4.55 6.98 0.85
N LEU A 83 -4.49 6.39 -0.35
CA LEU A 83 -3.23 6.00 -0.98
C LEU A 83 -2.34 7.20 -1.31
N GLY A 84 -2.92 8.31 -1.76
CA GLY A 84 -2.19 9.54 -2.02
C GLY A 84 -1.51 10.10 -0.77
N VAL A 85 -2.21 10.14 0.35
CA VAL A 85 -1.66 10.57 1.65
C VAL A 85 -0.62 9.58 2.17
N ALA A 86 -0.86 8.27 2.07
CA ALA A 86 0.12 7.26 2.45
C ALA A 86 1.40 7.38 1.62
N LEU A 87 1.28 7.57 0.30
CA LEU A 87 2.42 7.77 -0.60
C LEU A 87 3.19 9.04 -0.30
N TRP A 88 2.49 10.12 0.05
CA TRP A 88 3.13 11.34 0.53
C TRP A 88 4.03 11.02 1.73
N GLY A 89 3.51 10.31 2.73
CA GLY A 89 4.27 9.86 3.90
C GLY A 89 5.49 9.01 3.53
N LEU A 90 5.31 8.01 2.65
CA LEU A 90 6.39 7.14 2.19
C LEU A 90 7.53 7.89 1.50
N ARG A 91 7.24 8.91 0.68
CA ARG A 91 8.28 9.72 0.03
C ARG A 91 9.11 10.53 1.03
N HIS A 92 8.56 10.82 2.19
CA HIS A 92 9.22 11.54 3.27
C HIS A 92 9.85 10.64 4.34
N ASP A 93 9.83 9.31 4.11
CA ASP A 93 10.26 8.30 5.08
C ASP A 93 9.53 8.40 6.43
N ILE A 94 8.28 8.88 6.41
CA ILE A 94 7.45 8.96 7.62
C ILE A 94 6.92 7.55 7.95
N PRO A 95 7.03 7.08 9.21
CA PRO A 95 6.41 5.85 9.65
C PRO A 95 4.88 5.86 9.47
N LEU A 96 4.34 4.86 8.77
CA LEU A 96 2.89 4.66 8.68
C LEU A 96 2.36 3.98 9.95
N ASP A 97 1.85 4.75 10.91
CA ASP A 97 1.23 4.21 12.13
C ASP A 97 -0.25 3.86 11.94
N ALA A 98 -1.00 4.68 11.19
CA ALA A 98 -2.38 4.38 10.80
C ALA A 98 -2.43 3.45 9.58
N ILE A 99 -2.08 2.18 9.76
CA ILE A 99 -1.93 1.21 8.67
C ILE A 99 -3.25 0.65 8.12
N GLU A 100 -4.27 0.46 8.97
CA GLU A 100 -5.53 -0.19 8.57
C GLU A 100 -6.24 0.52 7.40
N PRO A 101 -6.40 1.87 7.40
CA PRO A 101 -6.94 2.58 6.24
C PRO A 101 -6.18 2.31 4.95
N VAL A 102 -4.85 2.25 5.02
CA VAL A 102 -3.98 2.04 3.87
C VAL A 102 -4.13 0.62 3.33
N VAL A 103 -4.16 -0.39 4.20
CA VAL A 103 -4.38 -1.80 3.82
C VAL A 103 -5.73 -1.98 3.13
N ASN A 104 -6.78 -1.35 3.67
CA ASN A 104 -8.12 -1.41 3.09
C ASN A 104 -8.16 -0.73 1.71
N ALA A 105 -7.53 0.44 1.56
CA ALA A 105 -7.44 1.14 0.28
C ALA A 105 -6.63 0.35 -0.76
N LEU A 106 -5.54 -0.30 -0.37
CA LEU A 106 -4.75 -1.18 -1.24
C LEU A 106 -5.55 -2.42 -1.69
N ALA A 107 -6.32 -3.01 -0.78
CA ALA A 107 -7.21 -4.13 -1.12
C ALA A 107 -8.26 -3.73 -2.16
N HIS A 108 -8.90 -2.56 -1.96
CA HIS A 108 -9.85 -2.00 -2.91
C HIS A 108 -9.21 -1.77 -4.28
N ARG A 109 -8.05 -1.10 -4.32
CA ARG A 109 -7.35 -0.78 -5.57
C ARG A 109 -6.88 -2.05 -6.30
N SER A 110 -6.42 -3.06 -5.56
CA SER A 110 -6.12 -4.37 -6.14
C SER A 110 -7.36 -4.98 -6.79
N ASN A 111 -8.50 -5.04 -6.08
CA ASN A 111 -9.74 -5.64 -6.59
C ASN A 111 -10.28 -4.94 -7.84
N GLU A 112 -10.07 -3.62 -7.95
CA GLU A 112 -10.49 -2.83 -9.10
C GLU A 112 -9.53 -2.89 -10.29
N ALA A 113 -8.25 -3.23 -10.09
CA ALA A 113 -7.27 -3.29 -11.16
C ALA A 113 -7.72 -4.24 -12.28
N ARG A 114 -7.77 -3.71 -13.52
CA ARG A 114 -8.23 -4.43 -14.72
C ARG A 114 -7.13 -4.74 -15.71
N SER A 115 -5.95 -4.13 -15.54
CA SER A 115 -4.80 -4.32 -16.42
C SER A 115 -3.58 -4.87 -15.66
N PRO A 116 -2.66 -5.56 -16.35
CA PRO A 116 -1.39 -5.96 -15.78
C PRO A 116 -0.58 -4.79 -15.21
N GLN A 117 -0.63 -3.62 -15.86
CA GLN A 117 0.07 -2.42 -15.42
C GLN A 117 -0.50 -1.88 -14.10
N GLU A 118 -1.83 -1.88 -13.94
CA GLU A 118 -2.46 -1.48 -12.68
C GLU A 118 -2.13 -2.46 -11.56
N LEU A 119 -2.15 -3.77 -11.83
CA LEU A 119 -1.79 -4.79 -10.84
C LEU A 119 -0.32 -4.65 -10.41
N ALA A 120 0.60 -4.44 -11.37
CA ALA A 120 2.01 -4.20 -11.07
C ALA A 120 2.21 -2.91 -10.26
N ALA A 121 1.46 -1.85 -10.54
CA ALA A 121 1.49 -0.63 -9.76
C ALA A 121 1.02 -0.87 -8.32
N VAL A 122 -0.12 -1.54 -8.12
CA VAL A 122 -0.62 -1.88 -6.77
C VAL A 122 0.34 -2.80 -6.02
N PHE A 123 0.95 -3.76 -6.72
CA PHE A 123 2.00 -4.61 -6.17
C PHE A 123 3.18 -3.79 -5.63
N GLY A 124 3.69 -2.85 -6.43
CA GLY A 124 4.78 -1.96 -6.01
C GLY A 124 4.40 -1.09 -4.80
N LEU A 125 3.14 -0.60 -4.75
CA LEU A 125 2.63 0.15 -3.60
C LEU A 125 2.58 -0.71 -2.33
N MET A 126 2.05 -1.93 -2.42
CA MET A 126 2.02 -2.87 -1.29
C MET A 126 3.44 -3.19 -0.80
N GLN A 127 4.39 -3.40 -1.70
CA GLN A 127 5.80 -3.62 -1.34
C GLN A 127 6.39 -2.42 -0.58
N GLY A 128 6.15 -1.20 -1.04
CA GLY A 128 6.61 0.02 -0.36
C GLY A 128 6.01 0.18 1.04
N VAL A 129 4.72 -0.09 1.20
CA VAL A 129 4.05 -0.08 2.51
C VAL A 129 4.60 -1.16 3.43
N ILE A 130 4.78 -2.39 2.94
CA ILE A 130 5.40 -3.49 3.72
C ILE A 130 6.77 -3.07 4.24
N ALA A 131 7.63 -2.50 3.38
CA ALA A 131 8.97 -2.07 3.77
C ALA A 131 8.95 -1.00 4.88
N ASN A 132 8.06 -0.01 4.78
CA ASN A 132 7.93 1.05 5.77
C ASN A 132 7.41 0.57 7.14
N VAL A 133 6.52 -0.42 7.16
CA VAL A 133 5.87 -0.90 8.39
C VAL A 133 6.58 -2.12 9.02
N ALA A 134 7.43 -2.82 8.26
CA ALA A 134 8.17 -4.00 8.73
C ALA A 134 8.98 -3.78 10.02
N PRO A 135 9.70 -2.66 10.25
CA PRO A 135 10.45 -2.45 11.49
C PRO A 135 9.59 -2.56 12.76
N ARG A 136 8.31 -2.20 12.66
CA ARG A 136 7.37 -2.20 13.79
C ARG A 136 6.50 -3.45 13.83
N LEU A 137 6.06 -3.93 12.67
CA LEU A 137 5.04 -4.99 12.57
C LEU A 137 5.60 -6.39 12.29
N SER A 138 6.84 -6.52 11.82
CA SER A 138 7.43 -7.83 11.50
C SER A 138 7.54 -8.83 12.68
N PRO A 139 7.65 -8.42 13.97
CA PRO A 139 7.57 -9.38 15.07
C PRO A 139 6.21 -10.12 15.10
N ASP A 140 5.20 -9.55 14.45
CA ASP A 140 3.86 -10.10 14.32
C ASP A 140 3.26 -10.40 15.69
N LEU A 141 3.22 -9.40 16.59
CA LEU A 141 2.88 -9.60 18.01
C LEU A 141 1.41 -9.93 18.25
N GLU A 142 0.51 -9.46 17.37
CA GLU A 142 -0.94 -9.60 17.54
C GLU A 142 -1.52 -10.88 16.91
N ARG A 143 -0.79 -12.00 16.90
CA ARG A 143 -1.20 -13.22 16.15
C ARG A 143 -2.58 -13.78 16.49
N SER A 144 -3.09 -13.49 17.68
CA SER A 144 -4.45 -13.87 18.08
C SER A 144 -5.54 -13.10 17.34
N ASN A 145 -5.22 -11.94 16.77
CA ASN A 145 -6.13 -11.15 15.95
C ASN A 145 -6.00 -11.59 14.46
N PRO A 146 -7.03 -12.25 13.87
CA PRO A 146 -7.01 -12.65 12.47
C PRO A 146 -7.14 -11.46 11.50
N GLU A 147 -7.60 -10.31 11.98
CA GLU A 147 -7.78 -9.08 11.21
C GLU A 147 -6.58 -8.13 11.33
N ARG A 148 -5.50 -8.56 12.01
CA ARG A 148 -4.33 -7.69 12.22
C ARG A 148 -3.76 -7.20 10.88
N PRO A 149 -3.44 -5.90 10.74
CA PRO A 149 -3.05 -5.32 9.46
C PRO A 149 -1.86 -5.99 8.77
N TRP A 150 -0.85 -6.44 9.54
CA TRP A 150 0.34 -7.12 8.98
C TRP A 150 -0.02 -8.39 8.21
N ARG A 151 -0.95 -9.19 8.77
CA ARG A 151 -1.44 -10.40 8.11
C ARG A 151 -2.21 -10.06 6.84
N ILE A 152 -3.20 -9.19 6.96
CA ILE A 152 -4.08 -8.82 5.83
C ILE A 152 -3.26 -8.23 4.67
N LEU A 153 -2.26 -7.40 4.97
CA LEU A 153 -1.36 -6.84 3.96
C LEU A 153 -0.60 -7.93 3.19
N HIS A 154 -0.02 -8.93 3.86
CA HIS A 154 0.72 -10.00 3.20
C HIS A 154 -0.18 -10.94 2.39
N LEU A 155 -1.40 -11.22 2.88
CA LEU A 155 -2.37 -12.01 2.12
C LEU A 155 -2.82 -11.27 0.85
N ASN A 156 -3.17 -9.99 0.98
CA ASN A 156 -3.55 -9.17 -0.17
C ASN A 156 -2.38 -9.02 -1.16
N PHE A 157 -1.15 -8.94 -0.66
CA PHE A 157 0.05 -8.89 -1.50
C PHE A 157 0.23 -10.16 -2.32
N ALA A 158 0.15 -11.33 -1.69
CA ALA A 158 0.26 -12.61 -2.39
C ALA A 158 -0.89 -12.83 -3.39
N ILE A 159 -2.13 -12.48 -3.04
CA ILE A 159 -3.29 -12.59 -3.95
C ILE A 159 -3.14 -11.62 -5.13
N THR A 160 -2.69 -10.40 -4.89
CA THR A 160 -2.42 -9.41 -5.95
C THR A 160 -1.35 -9.93 -6.90
N ALA A 161 -0.27 -10.51 -6.36
CA ALA A 161 0.80 -11.11 -7.14
C ALA A 161 0.30 -12.25 -8.03
N ILE A 162 -0.52 -13.17 -7.50
CA ILE A 162 -1.13 -14.26 -8.30
C ILE A 162 -1.90 -13.70 -9.50
N ARG A 163 -2.64 -12.61 -9.32
CA ARG A 163 -3.43 -11.96 -10.39
C ARG A 163 -2.60 -11.27 -11.46
N THR A 164 -1.32 -10.95 -11.19
CA THR A 164 -0.41 -10.42 -12.21
C THR A 164 -0.09 -11.44 -13.29
N GLU A 165 -0.21 -12.73 -12.97
CA GLU A 165 0.27 -13.86 -13.77
C GLU A 165 1.77 -13.78 -14.11
N ASP A 166 2.53 -12.95 -13.40
CA ASP A 166 3.97 -12.74 -13.56
C ASP A 166 4.73 -13.61 -12.54
N PRO A 167 5.46 -14.66 -12.98
CA PRO A 167 6.11 -15.58 -12.04
C PRO A 167 7.13 -14.91 -11.10
N PRO A 168 8.02 -14.01 -11.57
CA PRO A 168 8.87 -13.22 -10.67
C PRO A 168 8.11 -12.47 -9.55
N MET A 169 7.00 -11.80 -9.87
CA MET A 169 6.20 -11.09 -8.86
C MET A 169 5.56 -12.06 -7.86
N ILE A 170 5.06 -13.20 -8.35
CA ILE A 170 4.48 -14.26 -7.51
C ILE A 170 5.53 -14.82 -6.55
N ASP A 171 6.71 -15.18 -7.05
CA ASP A 171 7.77 -15.74 -6.22
C ASP A 171 8.22 -14.75 -5.13
N PHE A 172 8.35 -13.47 -5.49
CA PHE A 172 8.69 -12.41 -4.53
C PHE A 172 7.64 -12.27 -3.42
N ALA A 173 6.36 -12.21 -3.77
CA ALA A 173 5.29 -12.08 -2.77
C ALA A 173 5.16 -13.33 -1.90
N PHE A 174 5.41 -14.52 -2.47
CA PHE A 174 5.44 -15.76 -1.71
C PHE A 174 6.61 -15.82 -0.74
N ASP A 175 7.80 -15.36 -1.12
CA ASP A 175 8.93 -15.26 -0.20
C ASP A 175 8.65 -14.27 0.95
N ALA A 176 7.97 -13.15 0.65
CA ALA A 176 7.55 -12.18 1.66
C ALA A 176 6.50 -12.77 2.62
N LEU A 177 5.45 -13.44 2.10
CA LEU A 177 4.44 -14.11 2.91
C LEU A 177 5.07 -15.22 3.75
N ASP A 178 5.98 -16.00 3.17
CA ASP A 178 6.73 -17.01 3.88
C ASP A 178 7.43 -16.37 5.08
N ALA A 179 8.29 -15.38 4.86
CA ALA A 179 9.02 -14.72 5.94
C ALA A 179 8.10 -14.13 7.02
N ALA A 180 7.02 -13.46 6.62
CA ALA A 180 6.15 -12.70 7.51
C ALA A 180 5.15 -13.56 8.30
N LEU A 181 4.61 -14.63 7.71
CA LEU A 181 3.53 -15.44 8.29
C LEU A 181 3.86 -16.94 8.36
N PRO A 182 4.91 -17.39 9.07
CA PRO A 182 5.35 -18.78 9.07
C PRO A 182 4.29 -19.82 9.41
N SER A 183 3.41 -19.53 10.37
CA SER A 183 2.34 -20.43 10.79
C SER A 183 1.18 -20.52 9.81
N GLU A 184 1.06 -19.58 8.88
CA GLU A 184 -0.09 -19.48 7.97
C GLU A 184 0.22 -20.00 6.56
N ARG A 185 1.51 -20.16 6.20
CA ARG A 185 1.97 -20.65 4.88
C ARG A 185 1.20 -21.90 4.43
N ARG A 186 1.12 -22.90 5.29
CA ARG A 186 0.46 -24.19 4.98
C ARG A 186 -1.01 -24.01 4.61
N GLY A 187 -1.76 -23.24 5.41
CA GLY A 187 -3.17 -22.97 5.16
C GLY A 187 -3.35 -22.19 3.85
N PHE A 188 -2.60 -21.10 3.70
CA PHE A 188 -2.65 -20.24 2.51
C PHE A 188 -2.40 -21.03 1.22
N TYR A 189 -1.31 -21.80 1.13
CA TYR A 189 -0.99 -22.54 -0.09
C TYR A 189 -1.93 -23.71 -0.36
N SER A 190 -2.55 -24.29 0.66
CA SER A 190 -3.59 -25.32 0.45
C SER A 190 -4.85 -24.73 -0.19
N GLU A 191 -5.28 -23.55 0.27
CA GLU A 191 -6.40 -22.82 -0.34
C GLU A 191 -6.06 -22.33 -1.75
N ALA A 192 -4.87 -21.75 -1.94
CA ALA A 192 -4.40 -21.30 -3.24
C ALA A 192 -4.32 -22.45 -4.25
N MET A 193 -3.86 -23.64 -3.83
CA MET A 193 -3.84 -24.84 -4.67
C MET A 193 -5.25 -25.25 -5.09
N ALA A 194 -6.21 -25.28 -4.15
CA ALA A 194 -7.59 -25.62 -4.47
C ALA A 194 -8.18 -24.69 -5.55
N LEU A 195 -7.83 -23.40 -5.51
CA LEU A 195 -8.21 -22.43 -6.54
C LEU A 195 -7.45 -22.62 -7.86
N ALA A 196 -6.16 -22.97 -7.81
CA ALA A 196 -5.29 -23.17 -8.97
C ALA A 196 -5.72 -24.34 -9.88
N LEU A 197 -6.51 -25.27 -9.35
CA LEU A 197 -7.12 -26.37 -10.12
C LEU A 197 -8.19 -25.88 -11.11
N SER A 198 -8.65 -24.63 -11.00
CA SER A 198 -9.55 -24.04 -11.99
C SER A 198 -8.88 -23.98 -13.38
N PRO A 199 -9.58 -24.35 -14.47
CA PRO A 199 -9.05 -24.29 -15.83
C PRO A 199 -8.64 -22.88 -16.29
N GLN A 200 -9.15 -21.84 -15.62
CA GLN A 200 -8.90 -20.43 -15.97
C GLN A 200 -7.55 -19.91 -15.45
N VAL A 201 -6.88 -20.65 -14.55
CA VAL A 201 -5.60 -20.25 -13.98
C VAL A 201 -4.46 -20.64 -14.93
N ALA A 202 -3.63 -19.67 -15.29
CA ALA A 202 -2.48 -19.88 -16.16
C ALA A 202 -1.52 -20.96 -15.60
N ALA A 203 -0.95 -21.78 -16.49
CA ALA A 203 -0.08 -22.88 -16.12
C ALA A 203 1.12 -22.42 -15.27
N ALA A 204 1.76 -21.32 -15.66
CA ALA A 204 2.89 -20.74 -14.93
C ALA A 204 2.52 -20.34 -13.49
N VAL A 205 1.30 -19.84 -13.26
CA VAL A 205 0.80 -19.51 -11.91
C VAL A 205 0.58 -20.77 -11.09
N ARG A 206 -0.07 -21.78 -11.69
CA ARG A 206 -0.31 -23.08 -11.04
C ARG A 206 1.00 -23.74 -10.61
N GLU A 207 2.01 -23.74 -11.47
CA GLU A 207 3.34 -24.30 -11.16
C GLU A 207 3.98 -23.64 -9.93
N ARG A 208 3.88 -22.31 -9.79
CA ARG A 208 4.41 -21.60 -8.61
C ARG A 208 3.63 -21.94 -7.35
N ILE A 209 2.31 -21.99 -7.42
CA ILE A 209 1.45 -22.38 -6.30
C ILE A 209 1.76 -23.83 -5.88
N GLU A 210 1.91 -24.75 -6.84
CA GLU A 210 2.27 -26.14 -6.60
C GLU A 210 3.63 -26.29 -5.93
N ALA A 211 4.65 -25.60 -6.44
CA ALA A 211 5.98 -25.63 -5.86
C ALA A 211 5.98 -25.15 -4.39
N ARG A 212 5.25 -24.07 -4.08
CA ARG A 212 5.12 -23.58 -2.70
C ARG A 212 4.27 -24.49 -1.83
N HIS A 213 3.19 -25.05 -2.37
CA HIS A 213 2.34 -25.99 -1.64
C HIS A 213 3.17 -27.20 -1.21
N LEU A 214 3.85 -27.87 -2.14
CA LEU A 214 4.71 -29.01 -1.86
C LEU A 214 5.80 -28.67 -0.83
N LYS A 215 6.49 -27.52 -0.99
CA LYS A 215 7.52 -27.05 -0.05
C LYS A 215 7.02 -27.00 1.41
N TRP A 216 5.76 -26.64 1.64
CA TRP A 216 5.24 -26.40 3.00
C TRP A 216 4.27 -27.48 3.52
N THR A 217 3.91 -28.46 2.68
CA THR A 217 3.04 -29.59 3.04
C THR A 217 3.70 -30.96 2.98
N ALA A 218 4.87 -31.11 2.35
CA ALA A 218 5.54 -32.41 2.22
C ALA A 218 6.00 -33.05 3.54
N ASP A 219 6.18 -32.26 4.61
CA ASP A 219 6.62 -32.72 5.94
C ASP A 219 5.47 -32.75 6.98
N ALA A 220 4.23 -33.02 6.55
CA ALA A 220 3.04 -33.09 7.41
C ALA A 220 2.61 -34.53 7.72
#